data_AF-A0A0B7A363-F1
#
_entry.id   AF-A0A0B7A363-F1
#
_cell.length_a   1.000
_cell.length_b   1.000
_cell.length_c   1.000
_cell.angle_alpha   90.00
_cell.angle_beta   90.00
_cell.angle_gamma   90.00
#
_symmetry.space_group_name_H-M   'P 1'
#
loop_
_entity.id
_entity.type
_entity.pdbx_description
1 polymer ?
#
loop_
_entity_poly.entity_id
_entity_poly.type
_entity_poly.pdbx_seq_one_letter_code
_entity_poly.pdbx_strand_id
1 'polypeptide(L)'
;MNTLAQLLLQDGNQQQLVSCISGVHFRQFLPSSAEHKFSVVVSAYMLMEQPSPADRLQLLHDLWTMTDNYLLLVETGTGAGFNLINEAKEFILQNSQRQSEQFLPGHVFAPCPHDKSCPKLREKNQPCLTESVLRNVDFTSQKLSEQKSKHARYSYVILKKGPRAQDTEWPRVLHPIKSDRHVHVHMCLPCGNLQHVVITKGKFDKHLYGCAGHVEQGDRLPVSLSQLTTTTSSTEQQPDTSISATSDNDFDNVNSNRRQ
;
A
#
# COMPACT_ATOMS: atom_id res chain seq x y z
N MET A 1 -3.37 18.92 22.33
CA MET A 1 -2.74 19.29 21.03
C MET A 1 -3.45 20.46 20.34
N ASN A 2 -4.79 20.55 20.35
CA ASN A 2 -5.53 21.59 19.61
C ASN A 2 -5.21 23.04 20.00
N THR A 3 -5.00 23.34 21.28
CA THR A 3 -4.67 24.70 21.75
C THR A 3 -3.34 25.21 21.19
N LEU A 4 -2.29 24.37 21.20
CA LEU A 4 -0.99 24.76 20.66
C LEU A 4 -1.05 24.99 19.14
N ALA A 5 -1.73 24.10 18.41
CA ALA A 5 -1.93 24.24 16.97
C ALA A 5 -2.69 25.54 16.62
N GLN A 6 -3.74 25.86 17.39
CA GLN A 6 -4.47 27.11 17.24
C GLN A 6 -3.56 28.33 17.49
N LEU A 7 -2.76 28.32 18.56
CA LEU A 7 -1.82 29.39 18.86
C LEU A 7 -0.78 29.60 17.75
N LEU A 8 -0.24 28.53 17.19
CA LEU A 8 0.70 28.61 16.07
C LEU A 8 0.07 29.28 14.85
N LEU A 9 -1.20 28.97 14.56
CA LEU A 9 -1.95 29.65 13.49
C LEU A 9 -2.34 31.09 13.85
N GLN A 10 -2.19 31.51 15.09
CA GLN A 10 -2.46 32.87 15.57
C GLN A 10 -1.17 33.67 15.83
N ASP A 11 -0.03 33.22 15.30
CA ASP A 11 1.29 33.83 15.53
C ASP A 11 1.65 33.96 17.02
N GLY A 12 1.21 33.00 17.83
CA GLY A 12 1.39 32.99 19.29
C GLY A 12 0.50 33.98 20.05
N ASN A 13 -0.33 34.76 19.35
CA ASN A 13 -1.21 35.75 19.97
C ASN A 13 -2.59 35.17 20.29
N GLN A 14 -2.84 34.88 21.57
CA GLN A 14 -4.14 34.40 22.06
C GLN A 14 -5.33 35.33 21.74
N GLN A 15 -5.08 36.63 21.59
CA GLN A 15 -6.13 37.62 21.31
C GLN A 15 -6.46 37.70 19.81
N GLN A 16 -5.63 37.11 18.97
CA GLN A 16 -5.82 37.11 17.53
C GLN A 16 -6.83 36.03 17.14
N LEU A 17 -8.06 36.45 16.81
CA LEU A 17 -9.16 35.54 16.45
C LEU A 17 -9.02 34.94 15.04
N VAL A 18 -8.15 35.49 14.20
CA VAL A 18 -8.01 35.12 12.79
C VAL A 18 -6.68 34.42 12.54
N SER A 19 -6.71 33.32 11.80
CA SER A 19 -5.50 32.62 11.33
C SER A 19 -4.57 33.61 10.60
N CYS A 20 -3.27 33.57 10.92
CA CYS A 20 -2.24 34.34 10.24
C CYS A 20 -2.06 33.91 8.77
N ILE A 21 -2.51 32.70 8.42
CA ILE A 21 -2.53 32.19 7.05
C ILE A 21 -3.94 32.35 6.48
N SER A 22 -4.07 33.17 5.43
CA SER A 22 -5.33 33.39 4.74
C SER A 22 -5.86 32.10 4.10
N GLY A 23 -7.18 31.88 4.19
CA GLY A 23 -7.84 30.68 3.65
C GLY A 23 -7.63 29.41 4.48
N VAL A 24 -6.91 29.47 5.60
CA VAL A 24 -6.75 28.33 6.52
C VAL A 24 -7.78 28.44 7.63
N HIS A 25 -8.63 27.42 7.72
CA HIS A 25 -9.64 27.29 8.76
C HIS A 25 -9.28 26.14 9.70
N PHE A 26 -9.07 26.46 10.98
CA PHE A 26 -8.83 25.46 12.02
C PHE A 26 -10.10 25.20 12.81
N ARG A 27 -10.53 23.94 12.86
CA ARG A 27 -11.72 23.50 13.60
C ARG A 27 -11.35 22.30 14.46
N GLN A 28 -11.90 22.27 15.67
CA GLN A 28 -11.71 21.13 16.59
C GLN A 28 -12.47 19.88 16.12
N PHE A 29 -13.61 20.08 15.47
CA PHE A 29 -14.49 19.01 15.00
C PHE A 29 -14.64 19.08 13.48
N LEU A 30 -14.91 17.93 12.88
CA LEU A 30 -15.19 17.83 11.46
C LEU A 30 -16.42 18.68 11.11
N PRO A 31 -16.42 19.34 9.93
CA PRO A 31 -17.61 20.02 9.45
C PRO A 31 -18.73 19.02 9.15
N SER A 32 -19.98 19.48 9.12
CA SER A 32 -21.10 18.64 8.70
C SER A 32 -20.85 18.12 7.28
N SER A 33 -20.85 16.80 7.13
CA SER A 33 -20.52 16.10 5.88
C SER A 33 -21.57 16.30 4.77
N ALA A 34 -22.77 16.79 5.15
CA ALA A 34 -23.86 17.11 4.25
C ALA A 34 -23.69 18.46 3.54
N GLU A 35 -23.03 19.42 4.16
CA GLU A 35 -22.95 20.81 3.66
C GLU A 35 -21.61 21.14 2.99
N HIS A 36 -20.57 20.36 3.28
CA HIS A 36 -19.23 20.64 2.80
C HIS A 36 -18.61 19.41 2.13
N LYS A 37 -18.27 19.58 0.85
CA LYS A 37 -17.47 18.62 0.08
C LYS A 37 -16.11 19.24 -0.25
N PHE A 38 -15.07 18.43 -0.26
CA PHE A 38 -13.71 18.83 -0.55
C PHE A 38 -13.14 17.99 -1.67
N SER A 39 -12.50 18.62 -2.64
CA SER A 39 -11.84 17.92 -3.74
C SER A 39 -10.77 16.95 -3.25
N VAL A 40 -10.06 17.30 -2.18
CA VAL A 40 -9.05 16.45 -1.55
C VAL A 40 -9.26 16.43 -0.04
N VAL A 41 -9.34 15.24 0.54
CA VAL A 41 -9.38 15.02 1.99
C VAL A 41 -8.16 14.20 2.38
N VAL A 42 -7.47 14.61 3.43
CA VAL A 42 -6.26 13.93 3.92
C VAL A 42 -6.44 13.58 5.39
N SER A 43 -6.22 12.32 5.72
CA SER A 43 -6.10 11.83 7.10
C SER A 43 -4.72 11.21 7.27
N ALA A 44 -3.82 11.94 7.92
CA ALA A 44 -2.45 11.52 8.16
C ALA A 44 -2.23 11.21 9.64
N TYR A 45 -1.92 9.95 9.95
CA TYR A 45 -1.59 9.42 11.28
C TYR A 45 -2.73 9.59 12.31
N MET A 46 -3.99 9.45 11.87
CA MET A 46 -5.17 9.67 12.70
C MET A 46 -5.96 8.39 13.01
N LEU A 47 -5.82 7.32 12.22
CA LEU A 47 -6.62 6.10 12.38
C LEU A 47 -6.19 5.31 13.61
N MET A 48 -4.90 5.37 13.95
CA MET A 48 -4.34 4.74 15.14
C MET A 48 -4.71 5.49 16.43
N GLU A 49 -4.95 6.80 16.34
CA GLU A 49 -5.34 7.67 17.46
C GLU A 49 -6.82 7.54 17.82
N GLN A 50 -7.61 6.79 17.05
CA GLN A 50 -9.03 6.61 17.34
C GLN A 50 -9.24 5.69 18.55
N PRO A 51 -10.11 6.07 19.50
CA PRO A 51 -10.23 5.37 20.79
C PRO A 51 -10.82 3.96 20.64
N SER A 52 -11.63 3.71 19.62
CA SER A 52 -12.17 2.38 19.33
C SER A 52 -12.21 2.07 17.83
N PRO A 53 -12.36 0.78 17.46
CA PRO A 53 -12.62 0.40 16.07
C PRO A 53 -13.89 1.04 15.51
N ALA A 54 -14.93 1.23 16.32
CA ALA A 54 -16.17 1.87 15.87
C ALA A 54 -15.95 3.35 15.51
N ASP A 55 -15.20 4.09 16.34
CA ASP A 55 -14.85 5.48 16.07
C ASP A 55 -13.99 5.61 14.81
N ARG A 56 -13.10 4.65 14.56
CA ARG A 56 -12.31 4.59 13.32
C ARG A 56 -13.19 4.39 12.09
N LEU A 57 -14.15 3.47 12.13
CA LEU A 57 -15.07 3.26 11.01
C LEU A 57 -15.97 4.49 10.78
N GLN A 58 -16.43 5.13 11.85
CA GLN A 58 -17.20 6.37 11.77
C GLN A 58 -16.38 7.50 11.15
N LEU A 59 -15.13 7.70 11.59
CA LEU A 59 -14.22 8.67 10.99
C LEU A 59 -14.02 8.40 9.49
N LEU A 60 -13.76 7.16 9.09
CA LEU A 60 -13.60 6.79 7.68
C LEU A 60 -14.86 7.08 6.85
N HIS A 61 -16.04 6.79 7.40
CA HIS A 61 -17.32 7.09 6.78
C HIS A 61 -17.48 8.60 6.55
N ASP A 62 -17.20 9.41 7.57
CA ASP A 62 -17.37 10.87 7.50
C ASP A 62 -16.37 11.50 6.54
N LEU A 63 -15.10 11.08 6.58
CA LEU A 63 -14.06 11.52 5.64
C LEU A 63 -14.43 11.19 4.20
N TRP A 64 -14.90 9.96 3.93
CA TRP A 64 -15.34 9.58 2.59
C TRP A 64 -16.54 10.39 2.16
N THR A 65 -17.52 10.61 3.04
CA THR A 65 -18.71 11.42 2.73
C THR A 65 -18.31 12.84 2.33
N MET A 66 -17.38 13.47 3.04
CA MET A 66 -16.85 14.81 2.73
C MET A 66 -15.95 14.89 1.49
N THR A 67 -15.46 13.75 0.99
CA THR A 67 -14.60 13.73 -0.20
C THR A 67 -15.40 13.92 -1.47
N ASP A 68 -14.90 14.71 -2.41
CA ASP A 68 -15.47 14.85 -3.76
C ASP A 68 -14.63 14.08 -4.79
N ASN A 69 -13.29 14.25 -4.78
CA ASN A 69 -12.40 13.54 -5.70
C ASN A 69 -11.47 12.54 -5.02
N TYR A 70 -10.58 12.98 -4.12
CA TYR A 70 -9.52 12.14 -3.57
C TYR A 70 -9.52 12.09 -2.05
N LEU A 71 -9.46 10.88 -1.49
CA LEU A 71 -9.22 10.63 -0.07
C LEU A 71 -7.84 9.99 0.10
N LEU A 72 -6.96 10.65 0.84
CA LEU A 72 -5.63 10.18 1.17
C LEU A 72 -5.61 9.74 2.63
N LEU A 73 -5.29 8.47 2.87
CA LEU A 73 -5.07 7.94 4.20
C LEU A 73 -3.59 7.58 4.33
N VAL A 74 -2.92 8.08 5.36
CA VAL A 74 -1.52 7.82 5.65
C VAL A 74 -1.38 7.38 7.10
N GLU A 75 -0.59 6.34 7.33
CA GLU A 75 -0.31 5.80 8.66
C GLU A 75 1.18 5.47 8.82
N THR A 76 1.58 5.32 10.08
CA THR A 76 2.96 4.97 10.43
C THR A 76 3.38 3.67 9.74
N GLY A 77 4.62 3.60 9.25
CA GLY A 77 5.15 2.46 8.50
C GLY A 77 5.47 1.24 9.36
N THR A 78 4.45 0.71 10.04
CA THR A 78 4.50 -0.50 10.87
C THR A 78 3.53 -1.55 10.31
N GLY A 79 3.62 -2.79 10.80
CA GLY A 79 2.61 -3.82 10.49
C GLY A 79 1.20 -3.40 10.91
N ALA A 80 1.07 -2.70 12.05
CA ALA A 80 -0.21 -2.17 12.53
C ALA A 80 -0.75 -1.08 11.59
N GLY A 81 0.06 -0.10 11.19
CA GLY A 81 -0.36 0.94 10.24
C GLY A 81 -0.72 0.36 8.87
N PHE A 82 0.05 -0.61 8.38
CA PHE A 82 -0.28 -1.35 7.16
C PHE A 82 -1.63 -2.07 7.24
N ASN A 83 -1.92 -2.74 8.37
CA ASN A 83 -3.21 -3.41 8.56
C ASN A 83 -4.37 -2.40 8.60
N LEU A 84 -4.21 -1.29 9.33
CA LEU A 84 -5.23 -0.23 9.41
C LEU A 84 -5.54 0.38 8.04
N ILE A 85 -4.53 0.65 7.22
CA ILE A 85 -4.72 1.18 5.86
C ILE A 85 -5.47 0.19 4.97
N ASN A 86 -5.20 -1.12 5.10
CA ASN A 86 -5.93 -2.13 4.33
C ASN A 86 -7.37 -2.32 4.83
N GLU A 87 -7.59 -2.29 6.14
CA GLU A 87 -8.94 -2.31 6.73
C GLU A 87 -9.76 -1.11 6.23
N ALA A 88 -9.18 0.09 6.27
CA ALA A 88 -9.82 1.30 5.79
C ALA A 88 -10.14 1.24 4.29
N LYS A 89 -9.18 0.77 3.47
CA LYS A 89 -9.38 0.54 2.04
C LYS A 89 -10.56 -0.40 1.79
N GLU A 90 -10.57 -1.55 2.47
CA GLU A 90 -11.62 -2.56 2.31
C GLU A 90 -12.99 -2.02 2.73
N PHE A 91 -13.07 -1.35 3.89
CA PHE A 91 -14.29 -0.73 4.37
C PHE A 91 -14.89 0.26 3.36
N ILE A 92 -14.07 1.15 2.79
CA ILE A 92 -14.56 2.16 1.84
C ILE A 92 -14.98 1.50 0.52
N LEU A 93 -14.18 0.56 -0.01
CA LEU A 93 -14.49 -0.11 -1.28
C LEU A 93 -15.73 -1.02 -1.17
N GLN A 94 -15.94 -1.71 -0.05
CA GLN A 94 -17.12 -2.55 0.15
C GLN A 94 -18.40 -1.72 0.29
N ASN A 95 -18.38 -0.63 1.07
CA ASN A 95 -19.55 0.24 1.21
C ASN A 95 -19.88 0.99 -0.08
N SER A 96 -18.87 1.28 -0.90
CA SER A 96 -19.00 1.83 -2.27
C SER A 96 -19.77 0.93 -3.24
N GLN A 97 -19.80 -0.39 -2.99
CA GLN A 97 -20.51 -1.34 -3.87
C GLN A 97 -22.00 -1.47 -3.53
N ARG A 98 -22.43 -1.05 -2.34
CA ARG A 98 -23.81 -1.21 -1.87
C ARG A 98 -24.81 -0.21 -2.48
N GLN A 99 -24.35 0.62 -3.43
CA GLN A 99 -25.13 1.60 -4.20
C GLN A 99 -26.28 2.22 -3.40
N SER A 100 -25.94 3.04 -2.40
CA SER A 100 -26.89 3.98 -1.83
C SER A 100 -26.63 5.35 -2.44
N GLU A 101 -27.67 6.20 -2.54
CA GLU A 101 -27.53 7.59 -3.04
C GLU A 101 -26.46 8.40 -2.27
N GLN A 102 -26.09 7.95 -1.08
CA GLN A 102 -25.15 8.62 -0.19
C GLN A 102 -23.69 8.13 -0.34
N PHE A 103 -23.46 6.93 -0.90
CA PHE A 103 -22.14 6.32 -0.98
C PHE A 103 -21.75 6.02 -2.43
N LEU A 104 -21.27 7.06 -3.12
CA LEU A 104 -20.78 6.94 -4.49
C LEU A 104 -19.63 5.92 -4.59
N PRO A 105 -19.56 5.16 -5.70
CA PRO A 105 -18.50 4.19 -5.90
C PRO A 105 -17.14 4.87 -5.98
N GLY A 106 -16.10 4.18 -5.50
CA GLY A 106 -14.72 4.64 -5.57
C GLY A 106 -13.76 3.49 -5.90
N HIS A 107 -12.52 3.85 -6.20
CA HIS A 107 -11.46 2.91 -6.55
C HIS A 107 -10.11 3.37 -5.99
N VAL A 108 -9.17 2.45 -5.86
CA VAL A 108 -7.78 2.72 -5.49
C VAL A 108 -7.10 3.43 -6.64
N PHE A 109 -6.69 4.68 -6.40
CA PHE A 109 -5.83 5.44 -7.29
C PHE A 109 -4.36 5.06 -7.07
N ALA A 110 -3.94 4.95 -5.80
CA ALA A 110 -2.59 4.58 -5.40
C ALA A 110 -2.57 3.96 -3.98
N PRO A 111 -1.51 3.25 -3.57
CA PRO A 111 -0.37 2.84 -4.37
C PRO A 111 -0.67 1.58 -5.19
N CYS A 112 -1.55 0.70 -4.73
CA CYS A 112 -1.87 -0.55 -5.42
C CYS A 112 -2.52 -0.29 -6.78
N PRO A 113 -2.17 -1.07 -7.83
CA PRO A 113 -2.78 -0.94 -9.16
C PRO A 113 -4.14 -1.66 -9.25
N HIS A 114 -4.77 -1.99 -8.13
CA HIS A 114 -5.96 -2.82 -8.06
C HIS A 114 -6.82 -2.48 -6.84
N ASP A 115 -8.11 -2.82 -6.93
CA ASP A 115 -9.09 -2.66 -5.85
C ASP A 115 -9.20 -3.89 -4.95
N LYS A 116 -8.54 -4.99 -5.33
CA LYS A 116 -8.58 -6.28 -4.61
C LYS A 116 -7.86 -6.21 -3.26
N SER A 117 -8.08 -7.24 -2.43
CA SER A 117 -7.30 -7.48 -1.21
C SER A 117 -5.80 -7.48 -1.52
N CYS A 118 -5.00 -6.84 -0.65
CA CYS A 118 -3.55 -6.73 -0.88
C CYS A 118 -2.90 -8.11 -0.72
N PRO A 119 -2.15 -8.61 -1.72
CA PRO A 119 -1.52 -9.93 -1.61
C PRO A 119 -0.49 -10.01 -0.48
N LYS A 120 0.16 -8.89 -0.13
CA LYS A 120 1.10 -8.80 1.00
C LYS A 120 0.45 -9.01 2.37
N LEU A 121 -0.88 -8.97 2.52
CA LEU A 121 -1.55 -9.34 3.78
C LEU A 121 -1.38 -10.83 4.12
N ARG A 122 -1.15 -11.68 3.11
CA ARG A 122 -0.96 -13.13 3.29
C ARG A 122 0.48 -13.49 3.64
N GLU A 123 1.42 -12.58 3.37
CA GLU A 123 2.83 -12.77 3.68
C GLU A 123 3.15 -12.29 5.09
N LYS A 124 3.62 -13.20 5.96
CA LYS A 124 4.01 -12.84 7.32
C LYS A 124 5.24 -11.92 7.28
N ASN A 125 5.22 -10.88 8.11
CA ASN A 125 6.35 -9.95 8.33
C ASN A 125 6.84 -9.18 7.09
N GLN A 126 6.04 -9.08 6.03
CA GLN A 126 6.38 -8.30 4.83
C GLN A 126 5.30 -7.27 4.48
N PRO A 127 5.07 -6.26 5.33
CA PRO A 127 4.10 -5.22 5.05
C PRO A 127 4.48 -4.42 3.79
N CYS A 128 3.47 -3.98 3.06
CA CYS A 128 3.64 -3.18 1.85
C CYS A 128 3.85 -1.70 2.23
N LEU A 129 5.07 -1.36 2.62
CA LEU A 129 5.44 -0.02 3.10
C LEU A 129 6.05 0.82 1.98
N THR A 130 6.00 2.14 2.14
CA THR A 130 6.73 3.11 1.32
C THR A 130 7.73 3.84 2.20
N GLU A 131 8.85 4.27 1.62
CA GLU A 131 9.89 5.00 2.31
C GLU A 131 10.08 6.37 1.65
N SER A 132 10.30 7.39 2.47
CA SER A 132 10.65 8.74 2.01
C SER A 132 11.86 9.25 2.79
N VAL A 133 12.69 10.04 2.12
CA VAL A 133 13.87 10.67 2.70
C VAL A 133 13.46 12.01 3.30
N LEU A 134 13.51 12.10 4.63
CA LEU A 134 13.29 13.33 5.37
C LEU A 134 14.62 14.03 5.62
N ARG A 135 14.72 15.28 5.16
CA ARG A 135 15.81 16.19 5.51
C ARG A 135 15.30 17.10 6.61
N ASN A 136 15.77 16.87 7.83
CA ASN A 136 15.37 17.68 8.96
C ASN A 136 16.31 18.88 9.10
N VAL A 137 15.75 20.02 9.44
CA VAL A 137 16.50 21.21 9.83
C VAL A 137 16.74 21.15 11.34
N ASP A 138 17.98 21.38 11.76
CA ASP A 138 18.29 21.49 13.18
C ASP A 138 17.86 22.86 13.71
N PHE A 139 16.70 22.92 14.36
CA PHE A 139 16.20 24.15 15.00
C PHE A 139 16.83 24.45 16.37
N THR A 140 17.70 23.57 16.90
CA THR A 140 18.37 23.74 18.20
C THR A 140 19.76 24.37 18.09
N SER A 141 20.35 24.34 16.90
CA SER A 141 21.65 24.95 16.61
C SER A 141 21.52 26.42 16.20
N GLN A 142 22.41 27.29 16.68
CA GLN A 142 22.51 28.70 16.25
C GLN A 142 22.84 28.85 14.76
N LYS A 143 23.43 27.82 14.14
CA LYS A 143 23.62 27.73 12.69
C LYS A 143 22.63 26.72 12.15
N LEU A 144 21.75 27.16 11.25
CA LEU A 144 20.90 26.27 10.46
C LEU A 144 21.81 25.31 9.69
N SER A 145 21.94 24.08 10.20
CA SER A 145 22.67 23.00 9.55
C SER A 145 21.69 21.89 9.17
N GLU A 146 21.88 21.33 7.98
CA GLU A 146 21.11 20.16 7.56
C GLU A 146 21.51 18.97 8.42
N GLN A 147 20.52 18.34 9.07
CA GLN A 147 20.76 17.08 9.77
C GLN A 147 20.94 15.94 8.76
N LYS A 148 21.55 14.84 9.23
CA LYS A 148 21.61 13.60 8.45
C LYS A 148 20.20 13.19 8.04
N SER A 149 20.03 12.90 6.76
CA SER A 149 18.76 12.46 6.18
C SER A 149 18.25 11.22 6.92
N LYS A 150 16.98 11.23 7.30
CA LYS A 150 16.31 10.09 7.96
C LYS A 150 15.36 9.45 6.97
N HIS A 151 15.31 8.12 6.96
CA HIS A 151 14.33 7.37 6.18
C HIS A 151 13.07 7.18 7.02
N ALA A 152 11.96 7.75 6.58
CA ALA A 152 10.65 7.57 7.20
C ALA A 152 9.82 6.58 6.39
N ARG A 153 9.36 5.53 7.07
CA ARG A 153 8.45 4.55 6.48
C ARG A 153 7.01 4.87 6.83
N TYR A 154 6.13 4.69 5.87
CA TYR A 154 4.69 4.91 6.02
C TYR A 154 3.90 3.92 5.16
N SER A 155 2.65 3.70 5.56
CA SER A 155 1.66 3.02 4.73
C SER A 155 0.62 4.03 4.30
N TYR A 156 0.14 3.94 3.06
CA TYR A 156 -0.87 4.87 2.56
C TYR A 156 -1.79 4.23 1.54
N VAL A 157 -2.95 4.84 1.36
CA VAL A 157 -3.85 4.60 0.23
C VAL A 157 -4.45 5.91 -0.23
N ILE A 158 -4.55 6.07 -1.54
CA ILE A 158 -5.28 7.15 -2.20
C ILE A 158 -6.48 6.51 -2.88
N LEU A 159 -7.67 6.88 -2.44
CA LEU A 159 -8.92 6.47 -3.02
C LEU A 159 -9.49 7.62 -3.85
N LYS A 160 -10.00 7.30 -5.04
CA LYS A 160 -10.65 8.24 -5.93
C LYS A 160 -12.13 7.91 -6.04
N LYS A 161 -12.99 8.91 -5.89
CA LYS A 161 -14.43 8.81 -6.14
C LYS A 161 -14.75 8.77 -7.63
N GLY A 162 -15.82 8.07 -7.96
CA GLY A 162 -16.31 7.91 -9.32
C GLY A 162 -15.66 6.73 -10.07
N PRO A 163 -16.04 6.57 -11.35
CA PRO A 163 -15.58 5.46 -12.17
C PRO A 163 -14.07 5.52 -12.38
N ARG A 164 -13.44 4.33 -12.42
CA ARG A 164 -12.05 4.18 -12.85
C ARG A 164 -11.98 4.52 -14.33
N ALA A 165 -11.12 5.48 -14.70
CA ALA A 165 -10.79 5.70 -16.11
C ALA A 165 -10.17 4.43 -16.70
N GLN A 166 -10.22 4.24 -18.03
CA GLN A 166 -9.43 3.19 -18.67
C GLN A 166 -7.94 3.54 -18.58
N ASP A 167 -7.35 3.29 -17.41
CA ASP A 167 -5.92 3.44 -17.18
C ASP A 167 -5.17 2.23 -17.71
N THR A 168 -3.92 2.46 -18.10
CA THR A 168 -2.97 1.38 -18.39
C THR A 168 -2.79 0.48 -17.17
N GLU A 169 -3.03 -0.82 -17.35
CA GLU A 169 -2.89 -1.88 -16.34
C GLU A 169 -1.42 -2.21 -16.05
N TRP A 170 -0.61 -1.19 -15.80
CA TRP A 170 0.80 -1.38 -15.50
C TRP A 170 0.99 -1.87 -14.06
N PRO A 171 1.82 -2.91 -13.86
CA PRO A 171 2.14 -3.37 -12.53
C PRO A 171 2.94 -2.34 -11.75
N ARG A 172 2.76 -2.35 -10.43
CA ARG A 172 3.53 -1.52 -9.50
C ARG A 172 4.80 -2.24 -9.09
N VAL A 173 5.95 -1.59 -9.22
CA VAL A 173 7.23 -2.06 -8.69
C VAL A 173 7.23 -1.98 -7.16
N LEU A 174 7.54 -3.09 -6.50
CA LEU A 174 7.69 -3.18 -5.04
C LEU A 174 9.16 -3.14 -4.64
N HIS A 175 10.01 -3.87 -5.36
CA HIS A 175 11.43 -3.95 -5.06
C HIS A 175 12.23 -4.24 -6.34
N PRO A 176 13.00 -3.27 -6.85
CA PRO A 176 13.94 -3.48 -7.94
C PRO A 176 15.34 -3.82 -7.40
N ILE A 177 15.94 -4.91 -7.91
CA ILE A 177 17.35 -5.26 -7.66
C ILE A 177 18.09 -5.15 -8.98
N LYS A 178 18.98 -4.16 -9.06
CA LYS A 178 19.71 -3.78 -10.28
C LYS A 178 21.07 -4.47 -10.32
N SER A 179 21.38 -5.13 -11.42
CA SER A 179 22.69 -5.71 -11.74
C SER A 179 23.11 -5.29 -13.15
N ASP A 180 24.39 -5.45 -13.49
CA ASP A 180 24.97 -4.98 -14.76
C ASP A 180 24.27 -5.53 -16.00
N ARG A 181 23.76 -6.77 -15.93
CA ARG A 181 23.18 -7.49 -17.10
C ARG A 181 21.72 -7.84 -16.97
N HIS A 182 21.16 -7.75 -15.77
CA HIS A 182 19.78 -8.12 -15.49
C HIS A 182 19.21 -7.29 -14.34
N VAL A 183 17.90 -7.11 -14.35
CA VAL A 183 17.18 -6.43 -13.26
C VAL A 183 16.11 -7.38 -12.75
N HIS A 184 16.15 -7.70 -11.46
CA HIS A 184 15.06 -8.40 -10.81
C HIS A 184 14.01 -7.37 -10.38
N VAL A 185 12.76 -7.57 -10.77
CA VAL A 185 11.67 -6.67 -10.40
C VAL A 185 10.59 -7.49 -9.71
N HIS A 186 10.36 -7.23 -8.43
CA HIS A 186 9.20 -7.71 -7.69
C HIS A 186 8.06 -6.72 -7.86
N MET A 187 6.89 -7.20 -8.27
CA MET A 187 5.77 -6.36 -8.68
C MET A 187 4.46 -6.80 -8.05
N CYS A 188 3.58 -5.82 -7.84
CA CYS A 188 2.16 -6.04 -7.57
C CYS A 188 1.37 -5.82 -8.85
N LEU A 189 0.61 -6.83 -9.27
CA LEU A 189 -0.14 -6.80 -10.53
C LEU A 189 -1.56 -6.24 -10.35
N PRO A 190 -2.17 -5.66 -11.40
CA PRO A 190 -3.58 -5.25 -11.40
C PRO A 190 -4.56 -6.39 -11.06
N CYS A 191 -4.15 -7.64 -11.30
CA CYS A 191 -4.96 -8.80 -10.93
C CYS A 191 -4.95 -9.12 -9.42
N GLY A 192 -4.16 -8.40 -8.60
CA GLY A 192 -4.07 -8.63 -7.16
C GLY A 192 -3.06 -9.70 -6.75
N ASN A 193 -2.20 -10.14 -7.67
CA ASN A 193 -1.13 -11.11 -7.41
C ASN A 193 0.23 -10.42 -7.36
N LEU A 194 1.20 -11.09 -6.73
CA LEU A 194 2.60 -10.71 -6.79
C LEU A 194 3.31 -11.47 -7.90
N GLN A 195 4.26 -10.82 -8.56
CA GLN A 195 5.08 -11.46 -9.58
C GLN A 195 6.52 -10.99 -9.47
N HIS A 196 7.45 -11.92 -9.70
CA HIS A 196 8.86 -11.64 -9.83
C HIS A 196 9.31 -11.92 -11.25
N VAL A 197 10.00 -10.96 -11.87
CA VAL A 197 10.52 -11.09 -13.23
C VAL A 197 11.98 -10.64 -13.29
N VAL A 198 12.78 -11.38 -14.05
CA VAL A 198 14.18 -11.04 -14.36
C VAL A 198 14.24 -10.44 -15.76
N ILE A 199 14.47 -9.14 -15.85
CA ILE A 199 14.49 -8.39 -17.10
C ILE A 199 15.93 -8.33 -17.61
N THR A 200 16.16 -8.85 -18.82
CA THR A 200 17.45 -8.85 -19.51
C THR A 200 17.30 -8.32 -20.94
N LYS A 201 18.40 -7.80 -21.50
CA LYS A 201 18.42 -7.28 -22.89
C LYS A 201 18.04 -8.31 -23.96
N GLY A 202 18.24 -9.60 -23.68
CA GLY A 202 17.96 -10.68 -24.64
C GLY A 202 16.52 -11.19 -24.58
N LYS A 203 15.85 -11.03 -23.44
CA LYS A 203 14.49 -11.56 -23.20
C LYS A 203 13.40 -10.51 -23.39
N PHE A 204 13.73 -9.23 -23.17
CA PHE A 204 12.80 -8.12 -23.27
C PHE A 204 13.34 -7.05 -24.24
N ASP A 205 12.44 -6.19 -24.72
CA ASP A 205 12.83 -5.11 -25.61
C ASP A 205 13.76 -4.11 -24.92
N LYS A 206 14.50 -3.37 -25.75
CA LYS A 206 15.50 -2.39 -25.29
C LYS A 206 14.88 -1.29 -24.42
N HIS A 207 13.64 -0.87 -24.70
CA HIS A 207 12.98 0.19 -23.94
C HIS A 207 12.57 -0.30 -22.55
N LEU A 208 11.91 -1.46 -22.46
CA LEU A 208 11.55 -2.05 -21.18
C LEU A 208 12.77 -2.37 -20.31
N TYR A 209 13.84 -2.91 -20.90
CA TYR A 209 15.10 -3.12 -20.18
C TYR A 209 15.70 -1.78 -19.69
N GLY A 210 15.66 -0.74 -20.51
CA GLY A 210 16.10 0.60 -20.14
C GLY A 210 15.28 1.19 -18.97
N CYS A 211 13.94 1.05 -19.04
CA CYS A 211 13.03 1.45 -17.96
C CYS A 211 13.34 0.68 -16.67
N ALA A 212 13.48 -0.65 -16.74
CA ALA A 212 13.79 -1.50 -15.60
C ALA A 212 15.11 -1.11 -14.90
N GLY A 213 16.10 -0.62 -15.65
CA GLY A 213 17.35 -0.10 -15.05
C GLY A 213 17.15 1.15 -14.18
N HIS A 214 16.07 1.92 -14.41
CA HIS A 214 15.83 3.19 -13.74
C HIS A 214 14.68 3.17 -12.74
N VAL A 215 13.76 2.19 -12.80
CA VAL A 215 12.63 2.12 -11.87
C VAL A 215 13.07 2.09 -10.40
N GLU A 216 12.24 2.70 -9.57
CA GLU A 216 12.32 2.71 -8.12
C GLU A 216 11.10 2.02 -7.49
N GLN A 217 11.13 1.84 -6.17
CA GLN A 217 9.98 1.29 -5.44
C GLN A 217 8.79 2.25 -5.54
N GLY A 218 7.64 1.74 -6.00
CA GLY A 218 6.41 2.50 -6.18
C GLY A 218 6.08 2.81 -7.63
N ASP A 219 7.07 2.76 -8.53
CA ASP A 219 6.88 3.06 -9.96
C ASP A 219 5.91 2.11 -10.65
N ARG A 220 5.36 2.56 -11.78
CA ARG A 220 4.60 1.72 -12.70
C ARG A 220 5.53 1.27 -13.84
N LEU A 221 5.66 -0.03 -14.03
CA LEU A 221 6.51 -0.57 -15.11
C LEU A 221 5.66 -0.77 -16.37
N PRO A 222 6.05 -0.21 -17.54
CA PRO A 222 5.24 -0.26 -18.75
C PRO A 222 5.37 -1.62 -19.46
N VAL A 223 4.81 -2.66 -18.86
CA VAL A 223 4.86 -4.04 -19.38
C VAL A 223 3.47 -4.66 -19.41
N SER A 224 3.17 -5.37 -20.49
CA SER A 224 1.90 -6.11 -20.64
C SER A 224 1.98 -7.46 -19.91
N LEU A 225 0.93 -7.82 -19.18
CA LEU A 225 0.87 -9.08 -18.41
C LEU A 225 1.11 -10.34 -19.27
N SER A 226 0.71 -10.31 -20.55
CA SER A 226 0.94 -11.39 -21.52
C SER A 226 2.41 -11.63 -21.84
N GLN A 227 3.25 -10.60 -21.75
CA GLN A 227 4.70 -10.72 -21.96
C GLN A 227 5.40 -11.32 -20.74
N LEU A 228 4.79 -11.22 -19.55
CA LEU A 228 5.35 -11.73 -18.30
C LEU A 228 5.07 -13.24 -18.12
N THR A 229 3.99 -13.77 -18.68
CA THR A 229 3.56 -15.17 -18.53
C THR A 229 4.30 -16.14 -19.47
N THR A 230 4.74 -15.67 -20.63
CA THR A 230 5.46 -16.48 -21.63
C THR A 230 6.84 -16.92 -21.16
N THR A 231 7.30 -16.38 -20.02
CA THR A 231 8.71 -16.44 -19.64
C THR A 231 8.97 -16.98 -18.24
N THR A 232 7.93 -17.39 -17.51
CA THR A 232 8.01 -18.15 -16.26
C THR A 232 7.98 -19.67 -16.47
N SER A 233 7.62 -20.17 -17.65
CA SER A 233 7.48 -21.60 -17.93
C SER A 233 8.80 -22.36 -18.19
N SER A 234 9.97 -21.76 -17.94
CA SER A 234 11.27 -22.41 -18.17
C SER A 234 12.00 -22.86 -16.90
N THR A 235 11.33 -22.85 -15.74
CA THR A 235 11.93 -23.36 -14.49
C THR A 235 10.91 -24.05 -13.57
N GLU A 236 10.20 -25.06 -14.06
CA GLU A 236 9.63 -26.10 -13.20
C GLU A 236 10.34 -27.41 -13.55
N GLN A 237 11.25 -27.83 -12.66
CA GLN A 237 11.84 -29.16 -12.70
C GLN A 237 10.73 -30.17 -12.43
N GLN A 238 10.52 -31.09 -13.37
CA GLN A 238 9.69 -32.28 -13.19
C GLN A 238 10.24 -33.11 -12.02
N PRO A 239 9.39 -33.69 -11.16
CA PRO A 239 9.84 -34.78 -10.30
C PRO A 239 10.00 -36.03 -11.16
N ASP A 240 11.23 -36.53 -11.27
CA ASP A 240 11.54 -37.82 -11.89
C ASP A 240 10.79 -38.94 -11.17
N THR A 241 9.72 -39.43 -11.80
CA THR A 241 9.11 -40.72 -11.50
C THR A 241 9.78 -41.78 -12.35
N SER A 242 10.68 -42.56 -11.76
CA SER A 242 11.02 -43.90 -12.26
C SER A 242 11.76 -44.73 -11.20
N ILE A 243 11.04 -45.55 -10.41
CA ILE A 243 11.50 -46.91 -10.11
C ILE A 243 10.28 -47.84 -10.13
N SER A 244 10.40 -48.83 -10.99
CA SER A 244 9.49 -49.92 -11.32
C SER A 244 9.28 -50.90 -10.18
N ALA A 245 8.08 -51.48 -10.16
CA ALA A 245 7.62 -52.56 -9.30
C ALA A 245 8.43 -53.86 -9.47
N THR A 246 8.58 -54.58 -8.36
CA THR A 246 8.56 -56.05 -8.34
C THR A 246 7.70 -56.50 -7.16
N SER A 247 6.74 -57.37 -7.47
CA SER A 247 5.89 -58.12 -6.55
C SER A 247 6.71 -59.08 -5.69
N ASP A 248 6.21 -59.42 -4.51
CA ASP A 248 5.74 -60.78 -4.23
C ASP A 248 5.07 -60.87 -2.85
N ASN A 249 4.01 -61.68 -2.82
CA ASN A 249 3.23 -62.06 -1.64
C ASN A 249 4.10 -62.83 -0.64
N ASP A 250 3.72 -62.84 0.65
CA ASP A 250 3.07 -63.99 1.29
C ASP A 250 3.32 -64.12 2.81
N PHE A 251 2.25 -64.58 3.48
CA PHE A 251 2.16 -65.35 4.74
C PHE A 251 2.45 -64.73 6.13
N ASP A 252 1.35 -64.71 6.91
CA ASP A 252 1.17 -65.10 8.32
C ASP A 252 2.40 -65.38 9.22
N ASN A 253 2.35 -64.90 10.47
CA ASN A 253 2.01 -65.69 11.68
C ASN A 253 2.65 -65.08 12.96
N VAL A 254 1.81 -64.87 13.99
CA VAL A 254 1.99 -65.23 15.41
C VAL A 254 3.44 -65.34 15.95
N ASN A 255 3.84 -64.55 16.96
CA ASN A 255 3.72 -64.93 18.38
C ASN A 255 4.43 -63.96 19.36
N SER A 256 3.90 -63.99 20.57
CA SER A 256 4.39 -63.53 21.87
C SER A 256 5.85 -63.84 22.25
N ASN A 257 6.51 -62.92 22.97
CA ASN A 257 7.25 -63.09 24.26
C ASN A 257 8.11 -61.83 24.54
N ARG A 258 7.95 -61.08 25.64
CA ARG A 258 8.30 -61.29 27.06
C ARG A 258 9.82 -61.25 27.39
N ARG A 259 10.19 -60.27 28.25
CA ARG A 259 11.41 -60.14 29.11
C ARG A 259 12.70 -59.78 28.37
N GLN A 260 13.56 -58.86 28.83
CA GLN A 260 13.84 -58.33 30.17
C GLN A 260 13.77 -56.81 30.23
#